data_AF-A0A925MEZ0-F1
#
_entry.id   AF-A0A925MEZ0-F1
#
_cell.length_a   1.000
_cell.length_b   1.000
_cell.length_c   1.000
_cell.angle_alpha   90.00
_cell.angle_beta   90.00
_cell.angle_gamma   90.00
#
_symmetry.space_group_name_H-M   'P 1'
#
loop_
_entity.id
_entity.type
_entity.pdbx_description
1 polymer ?
#
loop_
_entity_poly.entity_id
_entity_poly.type
_entity_poly.pdbx_seq_one_letter_code
_entity_poly.pdbx_strand_id
1 'polypeptide(L)'
;MADPSVEAPATPSSPPAGPKLETAMAEANKAYDRGDFDEAKSLAGRLLLGDPTNVRMLRIMVSASCLDGDTTVAQAHYAKLPPPDQEQMKVRCARYGITFPDN
;
A
#
# COMPACT_ATOMS: atom_id res chain seq x y z
N MET A 1 20.34 -24.18 32.57
CA MET A 1 19.23 -24.99 32.02
C MET A 1 18.00 -24.09 32.02
N ALA A 2 17.25 -24.16 30.92
CA ALA A 2 16.28 -23.17 30.46
C ALA A 2 15.05 -23.03 31.36
N ASP A 3 14.41 -21.85 31.31
CA ASP A 3 12.95 -21.80 31.17
C ASP A 3 12.55 -20.69 30.17
N PRO A 4 11.71 -20.99 29.16
CA PRO A 4 11.43 -20.11 28.04
C PRO A 4 10.10 -19.36 28.27
N SER A 5 10.16 -18.04 28.48
CA SER A 5 8.96 -17.21 28.33
C SER A 5 8.68 -17.02 26.85
N VAL A 6 7.90 -17.95 26.33
CA VAL A 6 7.29 -17.93 25.00
C VAL A 6 6.40 -16.69 24.93
N GLU A 7 6.87 -15.66 24.24
CA GLU A 7 6.05 -14.48 23.92
C GLU A 7 4.97 -14.95 22.93
N ALA A 8 3.72 -14.95 23.40
CA ALA A 8 2.57 -15.39 22.64
C ALA A 8 2.42 -14.59 21.33
N PRO A 9 1.95 -15.22 20.24
CA PRO A 9 1.83 -14.54 18.96
C PRO A 9 0.80 -13.41 19.06
N ALA A 10 1.20 -12.21 18.66
CA ALA A 10 0.31 -11.07 18.49
C ALA A 10 -0.88 -11.49 17.60
N THR A 11 -2.06 -11.52 18.21
CA THR A 11 -3.32 -11.72 17.52
C THR A 11 -3.45 -10.69 16.39
N PRO A 12 -4.00 -11.07 15.22
CA PRO A 12 -4.24 -10.12 14.15
C PRO A 12 -5.30 -9.14 14.65
N SER A 13 -4.81 -7.97 15.08
CA SER A 13 -5.66 -6.91 15.58
C SER A 13 -6.52 -6.44 14.42
N SER A 14 -7.84 -6.51 14.61
CA SER A 14 -8.81 -5.97 13.65
C SER A 14 -8.34 -4.60 13.15
N PRO A 15 -8.54 -4.29 11.86
CA PRO A 15 -8.09 -3.03 11.29
C PRO A 15 -8.59 -1.85 12.13
N PRO A 16 -7.76 -0.82 12.33
CA PRO A 16 -8.17 0.35 13.08
C PRO A 16 -9.44 0.92 12.45
N ALA A 17 -10.42 1.27 13.28
CA ALA A 17 -11.66 1.90 12.85
C ALA A 17 -11.69 3.38 13.25
N GLY A 18 -12.43 4.19 12.50
CA GLY A 18 -12.66 5.60 12.83
C GLY A 18 -11.37 6.45 12.82
N PRO A 19 -11.17 7.38 13.77
CA PRO A 19 -10.03 8.31 13.75
C PRO A 19 -8.65 7.65 13.65
N LYS A 20 -8.50 6.44 14.21
CA LYS A 20 -7.25 5.67 14.14
C LYS A 20 -6.94 5.20 12.71
N LEU A 21 -7.97 4.88 11.93
CA LEU A 21 -7.83 4.51 10.52
C LEU A 21 -7.32 5.71 9.71
N GLU A 22 -7.91 6.87 9.94
CA GLU A 22 -7.51 8.12 9.28
C GLU A 22 -6.07 8.51 9.62
N THR A 23 -5.67 8.39 10.89
CA THR A 23 -4.28 8.60 11.31
C THR A 23 -3.32 7.65 10.61
N ALA A 24 -3.64 6.35 10.58
CA ALA A 24 -2.80 5.35 9.92
C ALA A 24 -2.69 5.58 8.40
N MET A 25 -3.79 5.96 7.75
CA MET A 25 -3.75 6.36 6.34
C MET A 25 -2.88 7.60 6.16
N ALA A 26 -3.01 8.62 7.03
CA ALA A 26 -2.19 9.83 6.96
C ALA A 26 -0.69 9.52 7.11
N GLU A 27 -0.33 8.57 7.98
CA GLU A 27 1.06 8.08 8.12
C GLU A 27 1.59 7.46 6.83
N ALA A 28 0.80 6.60 6.15
CA ALA A 28 1.18 6.01 4.87
C ALA A 28 1.46 7.09 3.80
N ASN A 29 0.64 8.14 3.75
CA ASN A 29 0.87 9.25 2.82
C ASN A 29 2.11 10.06 3.20
N LYS A 30 2.32 10.34 4.50
CA LYS A 30 3.52 11.05 4.94
C LYS A 30 4.79 10.29 4.61
N ALA A 31 4.80 8.97 4.72
CA ALA A 31 5.93 8.14 4.28
C ALA A 31 6.16 8.28 2.77
N TYR A 32 5.08 8.18 1.98
CA TYR A 32 5.15 8.39 0.53
C TYR A 32 5.69 9.78 0.16
N ASP A 33 5.21 10.84 0.80
CA ASP A 33 5.61 12.23 0.54
C ASP A 33 7.09 12.49 0.86
N ARG A 34 7.67 11.75 1.81
CA ARG A 34 9.10 11.80 2.15
C ARG A 34 9.99 11.00 1.19
N GLY A 35 9.39 10.20 0.30
CA GLY A 35 10.13 9.26 -0.55
C GLY A 35 10.45 7.93 0.14
N ASP A 36 9.91 7.68 1.35
CA ASP A 36 10.10 6.43 2.10
C ASP A 36 9.15 5.36 1.54
N PHE A 37 9.38 4.94 0.29
CA PHE A 37 8.45 4.10 -0.46
C PHE A 37 8.23 2.71 0.16
N ASP A 38 9.24 2.11 0.76
CA ASP A 38 9.10 0.83 1.47
C ASP A 38 8.21 0.96 2.71
N GLU A 39 8.38 2.04 3.48
CA GLU A 39 7.51 2.33 4.63
C GLU A 39 6.07 2.61 4.19
N ALA A 40 5.90 3.40 3.13
CA ALA A 40 4.60 3.72 2.55
C ALA A 40 3.86 2.45 2.10
N LYS A 41 4.55 1.54 1.38
CA LYS A 41 3.99 0.25 0.95
C LYS A 41 3.65 -0.65 2.15
N SER A 42 4.50 -0.69 3.17
CA SER A 42 4.24 -1.47 4.39
C SER A 42 3.00 -0.99 5.14
N LEU A 43 2.86 0.33 5.35
CA LEU A 43 1.70 0.94 5.99
C LEU A 43 0.42 0.72 5.17
N ALA A 44 0.46 1.02 3.87
CA ALA A 44 -0.67 0.86 2.97
C ALA A 44 -1.11 -0.62 2.87
N GLY A 45 -0.15 -1.54 2.75
CA GLY A 45 -0.42 -2.99 2.71
C GLY A 45 -1.15 -3.48 3.96
N ARG A 46 -0.72 -3.06 5.16
CA ARG A 46 -1.42 -3.40 6.41
C ARG A 46 -2.86 -2.91 6.45
N LEU A 47 -3.11 -1.71 5.93
CA LEU A 47 -4.46 -1.15 5.85
C LEU A 47 -5.33 -1.89 4.83
N LEU A 48 -4.75 -2.31 3.71
CA LEU A 48 -5.43 -3.10 2.68
C LEU A 48 -5.79 -4.52 3.14
N LEU A 49 -5.14 -5.06 4.18
CA LEU A 49 -5.61 -6.32 4.79
C LEU A 49 -6.99 -6.17 5.44
N GLY A 50 -7.31 -4.97 5.94
CA GLY A 50 -8.59 -4.65 6.56
C GLY A 50 -9.64 -4.12 5.60
N ASP A 51 -9.22 -3.31 4.64
CA ASP A 51 -10.06 -2.80 3.55
C ASP A 51 -9.32 -2.94 2.22
N PRO A 52 -9.47 -4.09 1.53
CA PRO A 52 -8.77 -4.36 0.26
C PRO A 52 -9.19 -3.42 -0.88
N THR A 53 -10.28 -2.67 -0.71
CA THR A 53 -10.83 -1.75 -1.69
C THR A 53 -10.47 -0.30 -1.41
N ASN A 54 -9.65 -0.02 -0.39
CA ASN A 54 -9.24 1.32 -0.04
C ASN A 54 -8.41 1.96 -1.17
N VAL A 55 -9.09 2.75 -2.01
CA VAL A 55 -8.51 3.36 -3.21
C VAL A 55 -7.29 4.21 -2.87
N ARG A 56 -7.29 4.91 -1.74
CA ARG A 56 -6.16 5.74 -1.30
C ARG A 56 -4.91 4.89 -1.07
N MET A 57 -5.04 3.76 -0.38
CA MET A 57 -3.92 2.85 -0.12
C MET A 57 -3.48 2.12 -1.39
N LEU A 58 -4.42 1.70 -2.25
CA LEU A 58 -4.09 1.13 -3.56
C LEU A 58 -3.26 2.11 -4.42
N ARG A 59 -3.62 3.41 -4.44
CA ARG A 59 -2.85 4.43 -5.16
C ARG A 59 -1.43 4.59 -4.61
N ILE A 60 -1.23 4.49 -3.29
CA ILE A 60 0.11 4.50 -2.67
C ILE A 60 0.89 3.28 -3.14
N MET A 61 0.31 2.08 -3.04
CA MET A 61 0.98 0.83 -3.48
C MET A 61 1.43 0.94 -4.93
N VAL A 62 0.55 1.41 -5.83
CA VAL A 62 0.91 1.57 -7.25
C VAL A 62 1.96 2.67 -7.44
N SER A 63 1.75 3.86 -6.88
CA SER A 63 2.66 4.99 -7.13
C SER A 63 4.06 4.75 -6.57
N ALA A 64 4.16 4.25 -5.34
CA ALA A 64 5.43 3.94 -4.69
C ALA A 64 6.20 2.88 -5.47
N SER A 65 5.51 1.82 -5.89
CA SER A 65 6.12 0.74 -6.66
C SER A 65 6.55 1.20 -8.07
N CYS A 66 5.84 2.17 -8.64
CA CYS A 66 6.29 2.78 -9.89
C CYS A 66 7.56 3.62 -9.71
N LEU A 67 7.71 4.27 -8.56
CA LEU A 67 8.87 5.12 -8.25
C LEU A 67 10.14 4.31 -7.95
N ASP A 68 10.00 3.15 -7.30
CA ASP A 68 11.13 2.28 -6.95
C ASP A 68 11.38 1.13 -7.95
N GLY A 69 10.54 1.00 -8.99
CA GLY A 69 10.70 0.03 -10.08
C GLY A 69 10.08 -1.34 -9.81
N ASP A 70 9.36 -1.53 -8.71
CA ASP A 70 8.65 -2.78 -8.40
C ASP A 70 7.40 -2.97 -9.29
N THR A 71 7.65 -3.44 -10.51
CA THR A 71 6.60 -3.68 -11.51
C THR A 71 5.56 -4.70 -11.03
N THR A 72 5.98 -5.69 -10.23
CA THR A 72 5.10 -6.74 -9.72
C THR A 72 4.06 -6.17 -8.76
N VAL A 73 4.50 -5.40 -7.76
CA VAL A 73 3.58 -4.80 -6.79
C VAL A 73 2.71 -3.73 -7.45
N ALA A 74 3.28 -2.94 -8.39
CA ALA A 74 2.51 -1.98 -9.16
C ALA A 74 1.34 -2.64 -9.90
N GLN A 75 1.59 -3.70 -10.67
CA GLN A 75 0.55 -4.40 -11.44
C GLN A 75 -0.51 -5.05 -10.54
N ALA A 76 -0.09 -5.70 -9.45
CA ALA A 76 -1.00 -6.41 -8.55
C ALA A 76 -2.03 -5.49 -7.88
N HIS A 77 -1.66 -4.23 -7.61
CA HIS A 77 -2.55 -3.26 -6.97
C HIS A 77 -3.28 -2.38 -7.99
N TYR A 78 -2.66 -2.15 -9.16
CA TYR A 78 -3.28 -1.43 -10.26
C TYR A 78 -4.61 -2.05 -10.70
N ALA A 79 -4.64 -3.38 -10.86
CA ALA A 79 -5.84 -4.09 -11.31
C ALA A 79 -7.04 -3.95 -10.35
N LYS A 80 -6.80 -3.53 -9.10
CA LYS A 80 -7.83 -3.33 -8.07
C LYS A 80 -8.37 -1.90 -8.03
N LEU A 81 -7.72 -0.95 -8.70
CA LEU A 81 -8.16 0.43 -8.76
C LEU A 81 -9.42 0.57 -9.62
N PRO A 82 -10.32 1.52 -9.31
CA PRO A 82 -11.42 1.86 -10.21
C PRO A 82 -10.89 2.49 -11.51
N PRO A 83 -11.65 2.44 -12.63
CA PRO A 83 -11.17 2.88 -13.94
C PRO A 83 -10.58 4.32 -13.98
N PRO A 84 -11.18 5.34 -13.34
CA PRO A 84 -10.59 6.68 -13.33
C PRO A 84 -9.20 6.75 -12.68
N ASP A 85 -8.92 5.84 -11.75
CA ASP A 85 -7.63 5.75 -11.08
C ASP A 85 -6.62 4.93 -11.83
N GLN A 86 -7.09 3.87 -12.50
CA GLN A 86 -6.28 3.13 -13.46
C GLN A 86 -5.73 4.08 -14.54
N GLU A 87 -6.54 4.96 -15.12
CA GLU A 87 -6.08 5.90 -16.15
C GLU A 87 -5.06 6.92 -15.61
N GLN A 88 -5.29 7.44 -14.40
CA GLN A 88 -4.30 8.33 -13.76
C GLN A 88 -2.98 7.63 -13.45
N MET A 89 -3.04 6.37 -12.98
CA MET A 89 -1.84 5.61 -12.66
C MET A 89 -1.06 5.19 -13.90
N LYS A 90 -1.72 4.88 -15.03
CA LYS A 90 -1.05 4.64 -16.32
C LYS A 90 -0.13 5.82 -16.68
N VAL A 91 -0.67 7.04 -16.66
CA VAL A 91 0.08 8.27 -16.99
C VAL A 91 1.23 8.51 -16.00
N ARG A 92 0.99 8.28 -14.71
CA ARG A 92 2.01 8.46 -13.68
C ARG A 92 3.16 7.47 -13.83
N CYS A 93 2.86 6.18 -13.92
CA CYS A 93 3.84 5.09 -13.93
C CYS A 93 4.64 5.04 -15.23
N ALA A 94 4.06 5.46 -16.36
CA ALA A 94 4.78 5.54 -17.63
C ALA A 94 6.02 6.44 -17.56
N ARG A 95 6.03 7.46 -16.68
CA ARG A 95 7.20 8.33 -16.45
C ARG A 95 8.39 7.59 -15.85
N TYR A 96 8.15 6.43 -15.25
CA TYR A 96 9.15 5.57 -14.62
C TYR A 96 9.38 4.27 -15.41
N GLY A 97 8.88 4.18 -16.65
CA GLY A 97 9.03 3.01 -17.51
C GLY A 97 8.10 1.83 -17.18
N ILE A 98 7.16 2.00 -16.23
CA ILE A 98 6.19 0.97 -15.87
C ILE A 98 4.87 1.21 -16.62
N THR A 99 4.39 0.18 -17.30
CA THR A 99 3.14 0.21 -18.08
C THR A 99 2.19 -0.87 -17.58
N PHE A 100 0.89 -0.65 -17.82
CA PHE A 100 -0.18 -1.57 -17.46
C PHE A 100 -0.94 -1.97 -18.72
N PRO A 101 -1.47 -3.20 -18.79
CA PRO A 101 -2.30 -3.63 -19.90
C PRO A 101 -3.60 -2.79 -19.95
N ASP A 102 -4.10 -2.60 -21.17
CA ASP A 102 -5.46 -2.10 -21.38
C ASP A 102 -6.44 -3.23 -21.08
N ASN A 103 -7.41 -2.98 -20.19
CA ASN A 103 -8.48 -3.93 -19.83
C ASN A 103 -9.69 -3.76 -20.75
#